data_AF-A0A5C7BUH6-F1
#
_entry.id   AF-A0A5C7BUH6-F1
#
_cell.length_a   1.000
_cell.length_b   1.000
_cell.length_c   1.000
_cell.angle_alpha   90.00
_cell.angle_beta   90.00
_cell.angle_gamma   90.00
#
_symmetry.space_group_name_H-M   'P 1'
#
loop_
_entity.id
_entity.type
_entity.pdbx_description
1 polymer ?
#
loop_
_entity_poly.entity_id
_entity_poly.type
_entity_poly.pdbx_seq_one_letter_code
_entity_poly.pdbx_strand_id
1 'polypeptide(L)'
;MNDRSWMTTSTICSELEVSSRTLERYRKRTPENNPFPEPDITAAGAPNKWYRHKVAAWQEAETKIKRAKPFASLHNPRSDRGRFTQRNET
;
A
#
# COMPACT_ATOMS: atom_id res chain seq x y z
N MET A 1 5.76 -20.62 10.71
CA MET A 1 5.93 -19.84 11.96
C MET A 1 4.58 -19.28 12.35
N ASN A 2 3.95 -19.80 13.40
CA ASN A 2 2.65 -19.33 13.88
C ASN A 2 2.87 -18.21 14.91
N ASP A 3 3.33 -17.05 14.45
CA ASP A 3 3.42 -15.88 15.31
C ASP A 3 1.99 -15.37 15.56
N ARG A 4 1.50 -15.59 16.79
CA ARG A 4 0.18 -15.15 17.28
C ARG A 4 0.27 -13.77 17.93
N SER A 5 1.39 -13.05 17.78
CA SER A 5 1.51 -11.69 18.29
C SER A 5 0.49 -10.76 17.63
N TRP A 6 0.00 -9.81 18.42
CA TRP A 6 -0.91 -8.78 17.96
C TRP A 6 -0.16 -7.57 17.43
N MET A 7 -0.67 -6.99 16.35
CA MET A 7 -0.26 -5.69 15.84
C MET A 7 -1.42 -4.72 15.90
N THR A 8 -1.17 -3.50 16.34
CA THR A 8 -2.13 -2.39 16.29
C THR A 8 -1.96 -1.58 15.01
N THR A 9 -2.95 -0.74 14.69
CA THR A 9 -2.87 0.21 13.56
C THR A 9 -1.56 1.00 13.57
N SER A 10 -1.15 1.54 14.73
CA SER A 10 0.07 2.34 14.86
C SER A 10 1.34 1.52 14.56
N THR A 11 1.38 0.27 15.03
CA THR A 11 2.51 -0.64 14.79
C THR A 11 2.64 -0.95 13.30
N ILE A 12 1.52 -1.29 12.67
CA ILE A 12 1.45 -1.59 11.23
C ILE A 12 1.86 -0.37 10.41
N CYS A 13 1.34 0.81 10.73
CA CYS A 13 1.69 2.06 10.06
C CYS A 13 3.18 2.38 10.18
N SER A 14 3.78 2.14 11.34
CA SER A 14 5.22 2.33 11.56
C SER A 14 6.05 1.33 10.75
N GLU A 15 5.70 0.05 10.75
CA GLU A 15 6.46 -0.99 10.03
C GLU A 15 6.35 -0.85 8.51
N LEU A 16 5.19 -0.43 8.01
CA LEU A 16 4.96 -0.23 6.57
C LEU A 16 5.37 1.16 6.09
N GLU A 17 5.77 2.05 7.00
CA GLU A 17 6.04 3.47 6.73
C GLU A 17 4.88 4.18 6.01
N VAL A 18 3.65 3.92 6.44
CA VAL A 18 2.43 4.51 5.87
C VAL A 18 1.57 5.21 6.91
N SER A 19 0.83 6.23 6.46
CA SER A 19 -0.19 6.86 7.30
C SER A 19 -1.40 5.92 7.52
N SER A 20 -2.14 6.13 8.61
CA SER A 20 -3.40 5.42 8.88
C SER A 20 -4.42 5.58 7.74
N ARG A 21 -4.42 6.76 7.09
CA ARG A 21 -5.26 7.02 5.91
C ARG A 21 -4.89 6.12 4.74
N THR A 22 -3.60 5.90 4.51
CA THR A 22 -3.10 5.01 3.46
C THR A 22 -3.46 3.56 3.77
N LEU A 23 -3.30 3.11 5.02
CA LEU A 23 -3.70 1.77 5.46
C LEU A 23 -5.20 1.53 5.22
N GLU A 24 -6.06 2.50 5.55
CA GLU A 24 -7.49 2.42 5.28
C GLU A 24 -7.81 2.33 3.79
N ARG A 25 -7.06 3.05 2.94
CA ARG A 25 -7.18 2.89 1.48
C ARG A 25 -6.78 1.49 1.02
N TYR A 26 -5.80 0.86 1.67
CA TYR A 26 -5.39 -0.51 1.34
C TYR A 26 -6.49 -1.52 1.70
N ARG A 27 -7.20 -1.34 2.80
CA ARG A 27 -8.37 -2.16 3.16
C ARG A 27 -9.50 -2.07 2.14
N LYS A 28 -9.72 -0.87 1.58
CA LYS A 28 -10.77 -0.60 0.57
C LYS A 28 -10.39 -0.93 -0.86
N ARG A 29 -9.23 -1.56 -1.10
CA ARG A 29 -8.87 -2.00 -2.46
C ARG A 29 -9.82 -3.10 -2.93
N THR A 30 -9.90 -3.28 -4.24
CA THR A 30 -10.65 -4.40 -4.80
C THR A 30 -9.92 -5.72 -4.52
N PRO A 31 -10.62 -6.86 -4.47
CA PRO A 31 -10.03 -8.17 -4.19
C PRO A 31 -8.88 -8.54 -5.14
N GLU A 32 -8.93 -8.09 -6.40
CA GLU A 32 -7.91 -8.34 -7.42
C GLU A 32 -6.60 -7.58 -7.16
N ASN A 33 -6.62 -6.59 -6.26
CA ASN A 33 -5.48 -5.73 -5.94
C ASN A 33 -5.00 -5.87 -4.49
N ASN A 34 -5.12 -7.08 -3.93
CA ASN A 34 -4.62 -7.48 -2.62
C ASN A 34 -5.04 -6.50 -1.51
N PRO A 35 -6.33 -6.47 -1.13
CA PRO A 35 -6.80 -5.61 -0.05
C PRO A 35 -6.13 -5.98 1.27
N PHE A 36 -5.85 -4.96 2.09
CA PHE A 36 -5.32 -5.19 3.43
C PHE A 36 -6.35 -5.95 4.27
N PRO A 37 -5.94 -6.96 5.07
CA PRO A 37 -6.89 -7.80 5.79
C PRO A 37 -7.72 -7.00 6.80
N GLU A 38 -8.95 -7.47 7.03
CA GLU A 38 -9.80 -6.93 8.09
C GLU A 38 -9.19 -7.23 9.47
N PRO A 39 -9.39 -6.33 10.45
CA PRO A 39 -8.94 -6.53 11.82
C PRO A 39 -9.61 -7.75 12.45
N ASP A 40 -8.81 -8.49 13.21
CA ASP A 40 -9.27 -9.63 14.00
C ASP A 40 -10.05 -9.19 15.25
N ILE A 41 -9.72 -8.00 15.77
CA ILE A 41 -10.42 -7.40 16.90
C ILE A 41 -10.75 -5.95 16.58
N THR A 42 -12.04 -5.63 16.66
CA THR A 42 -12.59 -4.28 16.60
C THR A 42 -13.40 -4.03 17.88
N ALA A 43 -13.09 -2.95 18.59
CA ALA A 43 -13.83 -2.56 19.79
C ALA A 43 -13.92 -1.03 19.88
N ALA A 44 -15.09 -0.53 20.30
CA ALA A 44 -15.30 0.90 20.43
C ALA A 44 -14.33 1.50 21.46
N GLY A 45 -13.61 2.56 21.09
CA GLY A 45 -12.61 3.22 21.93
C GLY A 45 -11.26 2.49 22.05
N ALA A 46 -11.08 1.36 21.36
CA ALA A 46 -9.81 0.62 21.34
C ALA A 46 -9.21 0.59 19.93
N PRO A 47 -7.88 0.49 19.79
CA PRO A 47 -7.26 0.30 18.49
C PRO A 47 -7.62 -1.07 17.92
N ASN A 48 -7.83 -1.11 16.62
CA ASN A 48 -7.95 -2.35 15.88
C ASN A 48 -6.70 -3.21 16.04
N LYS A 49 -6.88 -4.53 16.08
CA LYS A 49 -5.77 -5.49 16.18
C LYS A 49 -5.82 -6.51 15.05
N TRP A 50 -4.64 -6.87 14.58
CA TRP A 50 -4.42 -7.90 13.58
C TRP A 50 -3.41 -8.91 14.11
N TYR A 51 -3.57 -10.16 13.72
CA TYR A 51 -2.48 -11.12 13.88
C TYR A 51 -1.33 -10.77 12.94
N ARG A 52 -0.11 -10.81 13.47
CA ARG A 52 1.10 -10.49 12.72
C ARG A 52 1.28 -11.36 11.47
N HIS A 53 0.96 -12.64 11.54
CA HIS A 53 1.08 -13.53 10.37
C HIS A 53 0.16 -13.13 9.22
N LYS A 54 -1.02 -12.50 9.47
CA LYS A 54 -1.90 -11.99 8.41
C LYS A 54 -1.31 -10.78 7.73
N VAL A 55 -0.72 -9.87 8.51
CA VAL A 55 -0.03 -8.69 7.98
C VAL A 55 1.18 -9.11 7.15
N ALA A 56 1.97 -10.06 7.64
CA ALA A 56 3.12 -10.62 6.91
C ALA A 56 2.71 -11.30 5.59
N ALA A 57 1.66 -12.13 5.61
CA ALA A 57 1.14 -12.77 4.40
C ALA A 57 0.67 -11.73 3.36
N TRP A 58 0.03 -10.65 3.81
CA TRP A 58 -0.35 -9.54 2.95
C TRP A 58 0.87 -8.82 2.36
N GLN A 59 1.92 -8.56 3.16
CA GLN A 59 3.17 -7.96 2.68
C GLN A 59 3.83 -8.83 1.60
N GLU A 60 3.94 -10.13 1.84
CA GLU A 60 4.49 -11.07 0.86
C GLU A 60 3.69 -11.07 -0.44
N ALA A 61 2.36 -11.04 -0.37
CA ALA A 61 1.51 -10.91 -1.55
C ALA A 61 1.75 -9.56 -2.26
N GLU A 62 1.86 -8.47 -1.51
CA GLU A 62 2.07 -7.12 -2.04
C GLU A 62 3.39 -7.01 -2.83
N THR A 63 4.46 -7.66 -2.37
CA THR A 63 5.75 -7.69 -3.10
C THR A 63 5.67 -8.42 -4.44
N LYS A 64 4.71 -9.34 -4.61
CA LYS A 64 4.53 -10.13 -5.83
C LYS A 64 3.65 -9.42 -6.87
N ILE A 65 2.92 -8.39 -6.47
CA ILE A 65 2.06 -7.62 -7.38
C ILE A 65 2.93 -6.83 -8.34
N LYS A 66 2.86 -7.20 -9.62
CA LYS A 66 3.47 -6.43 -10.71
C LYS A 66 2.68 -5.14 -10.89
N ARG A 67 3.10 -4.08 -10.20
CA ARG A 67 2.57 -2.74 -10.46
C ARG A 67 3.05 -2.26 -11.83
N ALA A 68 2.16 -1.61 -12.57
CA ALA A 68 2.54 -0.95 -13.81
C ALA A 68 3.74 -0.03 -13.51
N LYS A 69 4.78 -0.15 -14.33
CA LYS A 69 5.93 0.77 -14.23
C LYS A 69 5.38 2.20 -14.27
N PRO A 70 5.90 3.13 -13.46
CA PRO A 70 5.52 4.53 -13.59
C PRO A 70 5.64 4.89 -15.07
N PHE A 71 4.60 5.54 -15.61
CA PHE A 71 4.52 5.84 -17.04
C PHE A 71 5.87 6.36 -17.52
N ALA A 72 6.41 5.78 -18.59
CA ALA A 72 7.70 6.23 -19.15
C ALA A 72 7.68 7.75 -19.42
N SER A 73 6.50 8.33 -19.68
CA SER A 73 6.27 9.77 -19.82
C SER A 73 6.64 10.60 -18.59
N LEU A 74 6.68 10.06 -17.36
CA LEU A 74 7.16 10.78 -16.18
C LEU A 74 8.65 11.13 -16.28
N HIS A 75 9.44 10.33 -17.02
CA HIS A 75 10.87 10.55 -17.24
C HIS A 75 11.16 11.27 -18.55
N ASN A 76 10.13 11.67 -19.31
CA ASN A 76 10.36 12.46 -20.52
C ASN A 76 10.94 13.83 -20.13
N PRO A 77 11.93 14.34 -20.89
CA PRO A 77 12.45 15.68 -20.67
C PRO A 77 11.30 16.68 -20.73
N ARG A 78 11.29 17.58 -19.74
CA ARG A 78 10.37 18.69 -19.66
C ARG A 78 11.10 19.94 -20.14
N SER A 79 10.38 20.84 -20.78
CA SER A 79 10.88 22.20 -21.05
C SER A 79 11.05 22.98 -19.74
N ASP A 80 11.78 24.10 -19.75
CA ASP A 80 11.96 24.99 -18.58
C ASP A 80 10.64 25.49 -17.97
N ARG A 81 9.54 25.46 -18.73
CA ARG A 81 8.19 25.80 -18.24
C ARG A 81 7.39 24.58 -17.75
N GLY A 82 8.03 23.44 -17.55
CA GLY A 82 7.41 22.20 -17.07
C GLY A 82 6.51 21.48 -18.07
N ARG A 83 6.43 21.94 -19.33
CA ARG A 83 5.61 21.28 -20.38
C ARG A 83 6.36 20.10 -20.99
N PHE A 84 5.65 18.99 -21.22
CA PHE A 84 6.16 17.86 -22.00
C PHE A 84 6.49 18.32 -23.42
N THR A 85 7.73 18.13 -23.85
CA THR A 85 8.13 18.38 -25.23
C THR A 85 7.54 17.27 -26.10
N GLN A 86 6.49 17.57 -26.87
CA GLN A 86 6.06 16.68 -27.94
C GLN A 86 7.20 16.62 -28.97
N ARG A 87 7.71 15.41 -29.23
CA ARG A 87 8.54 15.18 -30.42
C ARG A 87 7.58 15.21 -31.60
N ASN A 88 7.63 16.28 -32.39
CA ASN A 88 7.03 16.26 -33.73
C ASN A 88 7.85 15.27 -34.56
N GLU A 89 7.30 14.07 -34.77
CA GLU A 89 7.83 13.13 -35.75
C GLU A 89 7.43 13.64 -37.15
N THR A 90 8.41 13.70 -38.05
CA THR A 90 8.27 14.07 -39.47
C THR A 90 8.17 12.82 -40.30
#